data_AF-A0A0C1TUD0-F1
#
_entry.id   AF-A0A0C1TUD0-F1
#
_cell.length_a   1.000
_cell.length_b   1.000
_cell.length_c   1.000
_cell.angle_alpha   90.00
_cell.angle_beta   90.00
_cell.angle_gamma   90.00
#
_symmetry.space_group_name_H-M   'P 1'
#
loop_
_entity.id
_entity.type
_entity.pdbx_description
1 polymer ?
#
loop_
_entity_poly.entity_id
_entity_poly.type
_entity_poly.pdbx_seq_one_letter_code
_entity_poly.pdbx_strand_id
1 'polypeptide(L)'
;MSKRPKIRITLVDKKGKCGCHHGHKIGDSFDFDSDRGKLCPMAMHVVFPYVDILRYGGTIPGSKDNGEVLICCPDVDVINVFKIEKIDS
;
A
#
# COMPACT_ATOMS: atom_id res chain seq x y z
N MET A 1 -9.27 7.08 23.72
CA MET A 1 -8.35 6.28 22.88
C MET A 1 -8.18 7.04 21.57
N SER A 2 -6.95 7.35 21.16
CA SER A 2 -6.72 7.99 19.86
C SER A 2 -7.27 7.10 18.74
N LYS A 3 -7.98 7.69 17.77
CA LYS A 3 -8.63 6.94 16.70
C LYS A 3 -7.55 6.27 15.85
N ARG A 4 -7.69 4.96 15.57
CA ARG A 4 -6.75 4.23 14.71
C ARG A 4 -6.67 4.94 13.34
N PRO A 5 -5.48 5.33 12.86
CA PRO A 5 -5.37 6.04 11.59
C PRO A 5 -5.94 5.20 10.45
N LYS A 6 -6.76 5.83 9.62
CA LYS A 6 -7.23 5.24 8.36
C LYS A 6 -6.05 5.21 7.39
N ILE A 7 -5.89 4.09 6.69
CA ILE A 7 -4.81 3.90 5.74
C ILE A 7 -5.41 3.57 4.38
N ARG A 8 -5.00 4.35 3.38
CA ARG A 8 -5.34 4.11 1.98
C ARG A 8 -4.15 3.55 1.26
N ILE A 9 -4.41 2.57 0.40
CA ILE A 9 -3.40 1.94 -0.47
C ILE A 9 -3.86 2.16 -1.89
N THR A 10 -3.05 2.82 -2.71
CA THR A 10 -3.41 3.12 -4.10
C THR A 10 -2.34 2.62 -5.03
N LEU A 11 -2.71 1.87 -6.08
CA LEU A 11 -1.78 1.47 -7.14
C LEU A 11 -1.52 2.69 -8.04
N VAL A 12 -0.30 3.22 -8.01
CA VAL A 12 0.06 4.48 -8.67
C VAL A 12 0.95 4.31 -9.90
N ASP A 13 1.67 3.20 -9.98
CA ASP A 13 2.55 2.91 -11.11
C ASP A 13 2.71 1.39 -11.27
N LYS A 14 3.17 0.95 -12.44
CA LYS A 14 3.52 -0.44 -12.73
C LYS A 14 4.77 -0.48 -13.60
N LYS A 15 5.79 -1.18 -13.12
CA LYS A 15 7.01 -1.51 -13.88
C LYS A 15 6.98 -2.98 -14.31
N GLY A 16 7.76 -3.31 -15.34
CA GLY A 16 7.78 -4.64 -15.93
C GLY A 16 6.87 -4.77 -17.15
N LYS A 17 7.10 -5.82 -17.94
CA LYS A 17 6.40 -6.04 -19.22
C LYS A 17 5.08 -6.80 -19.05
N CYS A 18 4.91 -7.50 -17.93
CA CYS A 18 3.75 -8.34 -17.69
C CYS A 18 2.61 -7.55 -17.03
N GLY A 19 1.40 -8.10 -17.11
CA GLY A 19 0.21 -7.61 -16.39
C GLY A 19 0.07 -8.27 -15.03
N CYS A 20 -0.62 -7.62 -14.08
CA CYS A 20 -0.87 -8.20 -12.76
C CYS A 20 -1.69 -9.49 -12.87
N HIS A 21 -1.15 -10.58 -12.31
CA HIS A 21 -1.82 -11.88 -12.26
C HIS A 21 -3.16 -11.85 -11.50
N HIS A 22 -3.28 -10.95 -10.52
CA HIS A 22 -4.53 -10.74 -9.77
C HIS A 22 -5.47 -9.71 -10.45
N GLY A 23 -5.02 -9.04 -11.51
CA GLY A 23 -5.84 -8.09 -12.27
C GLY A 23 -5.87 -6.65 -11.76
N HIS A 24 -5.00 -6.27 -10.80
CA HIS A 24 -4.90 -4.89 -10.32
C HIS A 24 -4.43 -3.92 -11.40
N LYS A 25 -4.95 -2.69 -11.39
CA LYS A 25 -4.70 -1.62 -12.36
C LYS A 25 -4.34 -0.30 -11.66
N ILE A 26 -3.64 0.57 -12.39
CA ILE A 26 -3.31 1.91 -11.88
C ILE A 26 -4.61 2.67 -11.61
N GLY A 27 -4.71 3.27 -10.43
CA GLY A 27 -5.90 3.93 -9.92
C GLY A 27 -6.72 3.08 -8.96
N ASP A 28 -6.49 1.76 -8.88
CA ASP A 28 -7.13 0.92 -7.86
C ASP A 28 -6.74 1.41 -6.47
N SER A 29 -7.73 1.58 -5.60
CA SER A 29 -7.56 2.10 -4.25
C SER A 29 -8.31 1.23 -3.25
N PHE A 30 -7.66 0.98 -2.10
CA PHE A 30 -8.15 0.07 -1.08
C PHE A 30 -8.07 0.75 0.29
N ASP A 31 -9.15 0.66 1.05
CA ASP A 31 -9.12 0.94 2.48
C ASP A 31 -8.57 -0.29 3.23
N PHE A 32 -7.51 -0.10 4.01
CA PHE A 32 -6.84 -1.23 4.64
C PHE A 32 -7.70 -1.98 5.66
N ASP A 33 -8.76 -1.40 6.24
CA ASP A 33 -9.58 -2.14 7.21
C ASP A 33 -10.70 -2.92 6.53
N SER A 34 -11.30 -2.34 5.49
CA SER A 34 -12.49 -2.87 4.82
C SER A 34 -12.22 -3.62 3.51
N ASP A 35 -11.12 -3.35 2.80
CA ASP A 35 -10.86 -3.90 1.47
C ASP A 35 -9.72 -4.92 1.39
N ARG A 36 -9.20 -5.42 2.52
CA ARG A 36 -8.04 -6.37 2.53
C ARG A 36 -8.23 -7.59 1.65
N GLY A 37 -9.45 -8.14 1.59
CA GLY A 37 -9.78 -9.30 0.77
C GLY A 37 -9.78 -9.02 -0.74
N LYS A 38 -9.80 -7.74 -1.15
CA LYS A 38 -9.71 -7.34 -2.56
C LYS A 38 -8.26 -7.18 -3.01
N LEU A 39 -7.35 -6.85 -2.09
CA LEU A 39 -5.93 -6.71 -2.39
C LEU A 39 -5.29 -8.09 -2.62
N CYS A 40 -4.36 -8.19 -3.57
CA CYS A 40 -3.63 -9.43 -3.83
C CYS A 40 -2.86 -9.86 -2.57
N PRO A 41 -2.87 -11.14 -2.17
CA PRO A 41 -2.13 -11.62 -0.99
C PRO A 41 -0.64 -11.27 -1.01
N MET A 42 0.01 -11.28 -2.19
CA MET A 42 1.42 -10.91 -2.33
C MET A 42 1.66 -9.42 -2.07
N ALA A 43 0.77 -8.56 -2.54
CA ALA A 43 0.84 -7.13 -2.24
C ALA A 43 0.55 -6.88 -0.75
N MET A 44 -0.44 -7.57 -0.18
CA MET A 44 -0.78 -7.48 1.25
C MET A 44 0.38 -7.87 2.16
N HIS A 45 1.13 -8.93 1.82
CA HIS A 45 2.32 -9.36 2.56
C HIS A 45 3.36 -8.23 2.72
N VAL A 46 3.56 -7.45 1.67
CA VAL A 46 4.49 -6.30 1.70
C VAL A 46 3.87 -5.09 2.38
N VAL A 47 2.58 -4.80 2.14
CA VAL A 47 1.91 -3.61 2.68
C VAL A 47 1.73 -3.66 4.20
N PHE A 48 1.41 -4.83 4.75
CA PHE A 48 1.13 -5.04 6.17
C PHE A 48 2.14 -4.39 7.14
N PRO A 49 3.46 -4.63 7.04
CA PRO A 49 4.44 -4.03 7.96
C PRO A 49 4.47 -2.49 7.90
N TYR A 50 4.33 -1.89 6.71
CA TYR A 50 4.32 -0.42 6.58
C TYR A 50 3.07 0.19 7.20
N VAL A 51 1.92 -0.46 7.03
CA VAL A 51 0.66 -0.04 7.66
C VAL A 51 0.79 -0.03 9.17
N ASP A 52 1.38 -1.07 9.76
CA ASP A 52 1.56 -1.15 11.21
C ASP A 52 2.53 -0.08 11.73
N ILE A 53 3.66 0.14 11.05
CA ILE A 53 4.59 1.24 11.40
C ILE A 53 3.84 2.57 11.43
N LEU A 54 3.08 2.89 10.37
CA LEU A 54 2.32 4.14 10.28
C LEU A 54 1.27 4.24 11.39
N ARG A 55 0.55 3.15 11.68
CA ARG A 55 -0.51 3.12 12.70
C ARG A 55 -0.01 3.32 14.11
N TYR A 56 1.16 2.79 14.43
CA TYR A 56 1.76 2.91 15.77
C TYR A 56 2.67 4.12 15.91
N GLY A 57 2.58 5.08 14.99
CA GLY A 57 3.30 6.36 15.09
C GLY A 57 4.78 6.30 14.69
N GLY A 58 5.21 5.21 14.07
CA GLY A 58 6.55 5.10 13.50
C GLY A 58 6.70 5.88 12.19
N THR A 59 7.96 6.09 11.82
CA THR A 59 8.37 6.76 10.57
C THR A 59 9.12 5.78 9.70
N ILE A 60 8.85 5.80 8.40
CA ILE A 60 9.52 4.92 7.44
C ILE A 60 10.68 5.70 6.81
N PRO A 61 11.89 5.13 6.72
CA PRO A 61 13.00 5.78 6.04
C PRO A 61 12.64 6.14 4.59
N GLY A 62 12.80 7.41 4.22
CA GLY A 62 12.46 7.91 2.88
C GLY A 62 10.97 8.15 2.62
N SER A 63 10.09 7.99 3.61
CA SER A 63 8.71 8.51 3.51
C SER A 63 8.72 10.03 3.45
N LYS A 64 7.85 10.61 2.64
CA LYS A 64 7.61 12.06 2.66
C LYS A 64 6.89 12.45 3.97
N ASP A 65 6.97 13.73 4.32
CA ASP A 65 6.17 14.30 5.41
C ASP A 65 4.70 13.88 5.25
N ASN A 66 4.05 13.47 6.34
CA ASN A 66 2.69 12.87 6.44
C ASN A 66 2.56 11.35 6.31
N GLY A 67 3.65 10.58 6.32
CA GLY A 67 3.54 9.11 6.36
C GLY A 67 3.08 8.50 5.05
N GLU A 68 3.49 9.12 3.93
CA GLU A 68 3.37 8.54 2.60
C GLU A 68 4.60 7.70 2.25
N VAL A 69 4.40 6.46 1.82
CA VAL A 69 5.46 5.59 1.32
C VAL A 69 5.06 4.94 0.00
N LEU A 70 6.03 4.78 -0.90
CA LEU A 70 5.89 3.97 -2.11
C LEU A 70 6.56 2.62 -1.89
N ILE A 71 5.80 1.54 -2.14
CA ILE A 71 6.29 0.16 -2.05
C ILE A 71 5.92 -0.60 -3.32
N CYS A 72 6.50 -1.76 -3.54
CA CYS A 72 6.10 -2.62 -4.65
C CYS A 72 5.69 -4.02 -4.17
N CYS A 73 4.81 -4.68 -4.93
CA CYS A 73 4.54 -6.10 -4.70
C CYS A 73 5.78 -6.94 -5.07
N PRO A 74 5.96 -8.12 -4.45
CA PRO A 74 7.16 -8.95 -4.61
C PRO A 74 7.04 -9.86 -5.85
N ASP A 75 6.73 -9.26 -7.00
CA ASP A 75 6.68 -9.93 -8.30
C ASP A 75 7.62 -9.18 -9.25
N VAL A 76 8.71 -9.85 -9.65
CA VAL A 76 9.80 -9.23 -10.41
C VAL A 76 9.40 -8.93 -11.86
N ASP A 77 8.49 -9.73 -12.41
CA ASP A 77 7.97 -9.55 -13.77
C ASP A 77 6.84 -8.52 -13.82
N VAL A 78 6.16 -8.31 -12.70
CA VAL A 78 5.08 -7.35 -12.50
C VAL A 78 5.29 -6.54 -11.23
N ILE A 79 5.99 -5.42 -11.34
CA ILE A 79 6.28 -4.55 -10.21
C ILE A 79 5.17 -3.48 -10.12
N ASN A 80 4.05 -3.82 -9.51
CA ASN A 80 3.04 -2.82 -9.14
C ASN A 80 3.56 -1.97 -7.98
N VAL A 81 3.53 -0.66 -8.15
CA VAL A 81 3.93 0.33 -7.14
C VAL A 81 2.70 0.87 -6.44
N PHE A 82 2.63 0.68 -5.14
CA PHE A 82 1.55 1.14 -4.29
C PHE A 82 2.00 2.32 -3.43
N LYS A 83 1.18 3.37 -3.41
CA LYS A 83 1.26 4.44 -2.41
C LYS A 83 0.45 4.04 -1.19
N ILE A 84 1.09 4.02 -0.02
CA ILE A 84 0.45 3.87 1.28
C ILE A 84 0.46 5.24 1.94
N GLU A 85 -0.69 5.71 2.38
CA GLU A 85 -0.83 7.02 3.01
C GLU A 85 -1.79 6.96 4.21
N LYS A 86 -1.47 7.73 5.25
CA LYS A 86 -2.41 8.03 6.33
C LYS A 86 -3.47 9.00 5.78
N ILE A 87 -4.74 8.69 6.03
CA ILE A 87 -5.83 9.62 5.80
C ILE A 87 -6.09 10.32 7.13
N ASP A 88 -5.55 11.54 7.26
CA ASP A 88 -5.78 12.38 8.42
C ASP A 88 -7.29 12.55 8.65
N SER A 89 -7.70 12.45 9.91
CA SER A 89 -9.07 12.73 10.37
C SER A 89 -9.13 14.09 11.04
#